data_AF-A0A2D1KLN5-F1
#
_entry.id   AF-A0A2D1KLN5-F1
#
_cell.length_a   1.000
_cell.length_b   1.000
_cell.length_c   1.000
_cell.angle_alpha   90.00
_cell.angle_beta   90.00
_cell.angle_gamma   90.00
#
_symmetry.space_group_name_H-M   'P 1'
#
loop_
_entity.id
_entity.type
_entity.pdbx_description
1 polymer ?
#
loop_
_entity_poly.entity_id
_entity_poly.type
_entity_poly.pdbx_seq_one_letter_code
_entity_poly.pdbx_strand_id
1 'polypeptide(L)'
;MDYQKYVQMLKAMADPNRLKIIDLLSCGSLCACDILEHFDFSQPTLSHHMKVLQNAGIVAARKEGKWQHYTLQAEFMATFKQDTAQLLSSDDQCVCHDVTCTACASGKVVVTNEKN
;
A
#
# COMPACT_ATOMS: atom_id res chain seq x y z
N MET A 1 0.51 -2.61 -15.66
CA MET A 1 0.94 -2.18 -14.31
C MET A 1 2.39 -1.72 -14.32
N ASP A 2 2.70 -0.60 -13.66
CA ASP A 2 4.08 -0.18 -13.35
C ASP A 2 4.47 -0.73 -11.97
N TYR A 3 5.29 -1.79 -11.96
CA TYR A 3 5.73 -2.44 -10.72
C TYR A 3 6.54 -1.50 -9.81
N GLN A 4 7.30 -0.55 -10.36
CA GLN A 4 8.11 0.36 -9.55
C GLN A 4 7.22 1.37 -8.82
N LYS A 5 6.23 1.95 -9.50
CA LYS A 5 5.24 2.84 -8.86
C LYS A 5 4.43 2.09 -7.80
N TYR A 6 3.97 0.87 -8.11
CA TYR A 6 3.19 0.05 -7.17
C TYR A 6 3.98 -0.32 -5.90
N VAL A 7 5.25 -0.71 -6.05
CA VAL A 7 6.13 -0.99 -4.90
C VAL A 7 6.36 0.25 -4.03
N GLN A 8 6.47 1.45 -4.63
CA GLN A 8 6.61 2.68 -3.86
C GLN A 8 5.37 2.97 -3.02
N MET A 9 4.17 2.78 -3.57
CA MET A 9 2.90 2.90 -2.84
C MET A 9 2.86 1.90 -1.67
N LEU A 10 3.14 0.63 -1.92
CA LEU A 10 3.14 -0.41 -0.88
C LEU A 10 4.14 -0.11 0.24
N LYS A 11 5.37 0.32 -0.08
CA LYS A 11 6.38 0.70 0.93
C LYS A 11 5.95 1.88 1.78
N ALA A 12 5.24 2.85 1.20
CA ALA A 12 4.69 3.98 1.94
C ALA A 12 3.52 3.57 2.85
N MET A 13 2.77 2.52 2.50
CA MET A 13 1.67 1.99 3.31
C MET A 13 2.11 0.96 4.37
N ALA A 14 3.27 0.32 4.19
CA ALA A 14 3.81 -0.73 5.05
C ALA A 14 4.30 -0.21 6.41
N ASP A 15 3.42 0.43 7.15
CA ASP A 15 3.56 0.84 8.55
C ASP A 15 2.15 0.91 9.16
N PRO A 16 1.92 0.36 10.36
CA PRO A 16 0.59 0.31 10.96
C PRO A 16 -0.07 1.69 11.12
N ASN A 17 0.71 2.71 11.48
CA ASN A 17 0.17 4.05 11.71
C ASN A 17 -0.24 4.70 10.39
N ARG A 18 0.56 4.56 9.34
CA ARG A 18 0.23 5.06 7.99
C ARG A 18 -1.00 4.37 7.41
N LEU A 19 -1.14 3.06 7.61
CA LEU A 19 -2.36 2.34 7.23
C LEU A 19 -3.59 2.87 7.97
N LYS A 20 -3.50 3.10 9.28
CA LYS A 20 -4.59 3.69 10.07
C LYS A 20 -4.90 5.13 9.64
N ILE A 21 -3.90 5.94 9.28
CA ILE A 21 -4.10 7.29 8.72
C ILE A 21 -4.91 7.20 7.41
N ILE A 22 -4.55 6.27 6.51
CA ILE A 22 -5.26 6.08 5.24
C ILE A 22 -6.71 5.66 5.50
N ASP A 23 -6.94 4.78 6.47
CA ASP A 23 -8.28 4.35 6.89
C ASP A 23 -9.13 5.53 7.40
N LEU A 24 -8.59 6.36 8.30
CA LEU A 24 -9.28 7.57 8.79
C LEU A 24 -9.66 8.54 7.66
N LEU A 25 -8.80 8.68 6.65
CA LEU A 25 -9.01 9.55 5.50
C LEU A 25 -9.88 8.92 4.40
N SER A 26 -10.26 7.65 4.52
CA SER A 26 -11.02 6.94 3.49
C SER A 26 -12.44 7.50 3.27
N CYS A 27 -13.00 8.14 4.29
CA CYS A 27 -14.34 8.72 4.25
C CYS A 27 -14.37 10.23 3.98
N GLY A 28 -13.23 10.91 3.90
CA GLY A 28 -13.21 12.36 3.67
C GLY A 28 -11.92 13.07 4.08
N SER A 29 -12.06 14.36 4.37
CA SER A 29 -10.96 15.25 4.75
C SER A 29 -10.94 15.48 6.25
N LEU A 30 -9.77 15.40 6.88
CA LEU A 30 -9.58 15.62 8.32
C LEU A 30 -8.45 16.62 8.59
N CYS A 31 -8.55 17.41 9.67
CA CYS A 31 -7.43 18.25 10.08
C CYS A 31 -6.32 17.41 10.71
N ALA A 32 -5.08 17.93 10.68
CA ALA A 32 -3.95 17.31 11.37
C ALA A 32 -4.23 17.07 12.86
N CYS A 33 -4.99 17.97 13.49
CA CYS A 33 -5.44 17.87 14.87
C CYS A 33 -6.31 16.63 15.12
N ASP A 34 -7.41 16.49 14.38
CA ASP A 34 -8.36 15.38 14.48
C ASP A 34 -7.65 14.05 14.25
N ILE A 35 -6.74 13.98 13.25
CA ILE A 35 -5.96 12.77 12.99
C ILE A 35 -5.09 12.41 14.19
N LEU A 36 -4.42 13.39 14.80
CA LEU A 36 -3.51 13.17 15.92
C LEU A 36 -4.21 12.59 17.16
N GLU A 37 -5.48 12.92 17.38
CA GLU A 37 -6.28 12.39 18.50
C GLU A 37 -6.44 10.86 18.47
N HIS A 38 -6.19 10.23 17.33
CA HIS A 38 -6.26 8.78 17.18
C HIS A 38 -4.92 8.04 17.41
N PHE A 39 -3.87 8.73 17.85
CA PHE A 39 -2.52 8.16 18.01
C PHE A 39 -1.81 8.62 19.29
N ASP A 40 -0.98 7.73 19.83
CA ASP A 40 -0.14 8.00 21.02
C ASP A 40 1.22 8.62 20.66
N PHE A 41 1.33 9.31 19.52
CA PHE A 41 2.57 9.95 19.09
C PHE A 41 2.45 11.47 18.99
N SER A 42 3.59 12.12 18.79
CA SER A 42 3.69 13.57 18.70
C SER A 42 3.32 14.14 17.32
N GLN A 43 2.99 15.42 17.27
CA GLN A 43 2.78 16.15 16.01
C GLN A 43 3.97 16.06 15.01
N PRO A 44 5.25 16.15 15.43
CA PRO A 44 6.38 15.85 14.55
C PRO A 44 6.32 14.47 13.88
N THR A 45 5.92 13.45 14.64
CA THR A 45 5.77 12.08 14.13
C THR A 45 4.65 12.00 13.09
N LEU A 46 3.51 12.63 13.35
CA LEU A 46 2.42 12.74 12.37
C LEU A 46 2.87 13.42 11.08
N SER A 47 3.57 14.55 11.20
CA SER A 47 4.10 15.28 10.05
C SER A 47 5.06 14.42 9.22
N HIS A 48 5.87 13.58 9.86
CA HIS A 48 6.73 12.62 9.17
C HIS A 48 5.91 11.60 8.37
N HIS A 49 4.91 10.96 8.99
CA HIS A 49 4.01 10.02 8.30
C HIS A 49 3.31 10.69 7.10
N MET A 50 2.75 11.90 7.30
CA MET A 50 2.10 12.68 6.25
C MET A 50 3.06 13.03 5.12
N LYS A 51 4.32 13.34 5.41
CA LYS A 51 5.31 13.64 4.37
C LYS A 51 5.61 12.42 3.52
N VAL A 52 5.75 11.25 4.14
CA VAL A 52 5.97 9.99 3.40
C VAL A 52 4.77 9.67 2.51
N LEU A 53 3.55 9.78 3.04
CA LEU A 53 2.33 9.54 2.28
C LEU A 53 2.14 10.55 1.13
N GLN A 54 2.49 11.83 1.34
CA GLN A 54 2.45 12.85 0.29
C GLN A 54 3.47 12.57 -0.83
N ASN A 55 4.70 12.23 -0.45
CA ASN A 55 5.76 11.92 -1.43
C ASN A 55 5.41 10.69 -2.28
N ALA A 56 4.63 9.75 -1.72
CA ALA A 56 4.12 8.58 -2.44
C ALA A 56 2.83 8.85 -3.24
N GLY A 57 2.30 10.08 -3.24
CA GLY A 57 1.07 10.44 -3.94
C GLY A 57 -0.21 9.90 -3.30
N ILE A 58 -0.16 9.43 -2.05
CA ILE A 58 -1.30 8.79 -1.38
C ILE A 58 -2.26 9.84 -0.79
N VAL A 59 -1.69 10.86 -0.14
CA VAL A 59 -2.47 11.93 0.49
C VAL A 59 -2.14 13.28 -0.14
N ALA A 60 -3.11 14.18 -0.16
CA ALA A 60 -2.93 15.58 -0.47
C ALA A 60 -3.13 16.42 0.80
N ALA A 61 -2.41 17.54 0.89
CA ALA A 61 -2.54 18.51 1.98
C ALA A 61 -3.11 19.82 1.44
N ARG A 62 -4.08 20.39 2.15
CA ARG A 62 -4.65 21.71 1.88
C ARG A 62 -4.61 22.54 3.15
N LYS A 63 -4.15 23.78 3.02
CA LYS A 63 -4.22 24.75 4.12
C LYS A 63 -5.62 25.37 4.17
N GLU A 64 -6.29 25.22 5.30
CA GLU A 64 -7.57 25.89 5.59
C GLU A 64 -7.41 26.72 6.87
N GLY A 65 -7.31 28.03 6.69
CA GLY A 65 -6.98 28.96 7.77
C GLY A 65 -5.59 28.69 8.36
N LYS A 66 -5.54 28.32 9.65
CA LYS A 66 -4.31 27.99 10.37
C LYS A 66 -3.94 26.51 10.27
N TRP A 67 -4.87 25.65 9.84
CA TRP A 67 -4.75 24.20 9.94
C TRP A 67 -4.45 23.55 8.58
N GLN A 68 -3.80 22.40 8.63
CA GLN A 68 -3.60 21.53 7.46
C GLN A 68 -4.67 20.46 7.48
N HIS A 69 -5.38 20.31 6.35
CA HIS A 69 -6.33 19.26 6.11
C HIS A 69 -5.76 18.26 5.12
N TYR A 70 -5.98 16.99 5.39
CA TYR A 70 -5.51 15.89 4.55
C TYR A 70 -6.69 15.15 3.93
N THR A 71 -6.50 14.68 2.70
CA THR A 71 -7.46 13.83 1.98
C THR A 71 -6.70 12.76 1.19
N LEU A 72 -7.33 11.63 0.91
CA LEU A 72 -6.78 10.66 -0.05
C LEU A 72 -6.84 11.23 -1.46
N GLN A 73 -5.79 10.99 -2.25
CA GLN A 73 -5.80 11.38 -3.66
C GLN A 73 -6.70 10.44 -4.47
N ALA A 74 -7.56 11.01 -5.31
CA ALA A 74 -8.44 10.24 -6.19
C ALA A 74 -7.65 9.33 -7.15
N GLU A 75 -6.50 9.82 -7.66
CA GLU A 75 -5.61 9.02 -8.51
C GLU A 75 -5.06 7.80 -7.75
N PHE A 76 -4.61 7.98 -6.51
CA PHE A 76 -4.14 6.86 -5.67
C PHE A 76 -5.24 5.81 -5.51
N MET A 77 -6.46 6.20 -5.14
CA MET A 77 -7.55 5.26 -4.94
C MET A 77 -7.90 4.48 -6.21
N ALA A 78 -7.90 5.15 -7.37
CA ALA A 78 -8.19 4.51 -8.65
C ALA A 78 -7.07 3.55 -9.08
N THR A 79 -5.83 4.03 -9.05
CA THR A 79 -4.65 3.26 -9.49
C THR A 79 -4.38 2.07 -8.57
N PHE A 80 -4.42 2.24 -7.25
CA PHE A 80 -4.18 1.16 -6.30
C PHE A 80 -5.20 0.02 -6.44
N LYS A 81 -6.49 0.35 -6.62
CA LYS A 81 -7.55 -0.65 -6.86
C LYS A 81 -7.31 -1.41 -8.16
N GLN A 82 -6.98 -0.69 -9.24
CA GLN A 82 -6.71 -1.30 -10.54
C GLN A 82 -5.46 -2.19 -10.50
N ASP A 83 -4.36 -1.70 -9.94
CA ASP A 83 -3.10 -2.44 -9.86
C ASP A 83 -3.24 -3.68 -8.96
N THR A 84 -3.95 -3.57 -7.83
CA THR A 84 -4.23 -4.73 -6.96
C THR A 84 -5.07 -5.77 -7.70
N ALA A 85 -6.10 -5.36 -8.43
CA ALA A 85 -6.93 -6.26 -9.24
C ALA A 85 -6.10 -6.94 -10.35
N GLN A 86 -5.20 -6.20 -11.00
CA GLN A 86 -4.30 -6.73 -12.03
C GLN A 86 -3.23 -7.68 -11.43
N LEU A 87 -2.73 -7.42 -10.22
CA LEU A 87 -1.76 -8.31 -9.56
C LEU A 87 -2.38 -9.65 -9.16
N LEU A 88 -3.66 -9.64 -8.77
CA LEU A 88 -4.39 -10.80 -8.27
C LEU A 88 -5.30 -11.42 -9.34
N SER A 89 -5.20 -11.01 -10.60
CA SER A 89 -6.03 -11.55 -11.67
C SER A 89 -5.57 -12.95 -12.09
N SER A 90 -6.54 -13.82 -12.35
CA SER A 90 -6.31 -15.11 -13.02
C SER A 90 -6.42 -14.87 -14.52
N ASP A 91 -5.30 -14.52 -15.17
CA ASP A 91 -5.28 -14.32 -16.63
C ASP A 91 -5.28 -15.65 -17.37
N ASP A 92 -5.99 -15.71 -18.50
CA ASP A 92 -5.96 -16.86 -19.42
C ASP A 92 -4.55 -17.11 -19.99
N GLN A 93 -3.67 -16.10 -19.93
CA GLN A 93 -2.25 -16.16 -20.30
C GLN A 93 -1.34 -16.28 -19.06
N CYS A 94 -1.83 -16.88 -17.98
CA CYS A 94 -0.98 -17.23 -16.85
C CYS A 94 0.19 -18.09 -17.33
N VAL A 95 1.41 -17.74 -16.91
CA VAL A 95 2.61 -18.56 -17.17
C VAL A 95 2.43 -20.01 -16.69
N CYS A 96 1.55 -20.24 -15.72
CA CYS A 96 1.16 -21.57 -15.25
C CYS A 96 0.51 -22.45 -16.34
N HIS A 97 0.01 -21.88 -17.43
CA HIS A 97 -0.57 -22.62 -18.57
C HIS A 97 0.49 -23.05 -19.60
N ASP A 98 1.60 -22.32 -19.70
CA ASP A 98 2.71 -22.61 -20.64
C ASP A 98 3.86 -23.39 -19.98
N VAL A 99 3.89 -23.47 -18.64
CA VAL A 99 4.89 -24.26 -17.92
C VAL A 99 4.51 -25.73 -17.98
N THR A 100 5.04 -26.46 -18.96
CA THR A 100 5.16 -27.91 -18.87
C THR A 100 6.20 -28.25 -17.80
N CYS A 101 5.79 -28.35 -16.53
CA CYS A 101 6.70 -28.77 -15.47
C CYS A 101 7.02 -30.26 -15.62
N THR A 102 8.01 -30.61 -16.44
CA THR A 102 8.51 -31.99 -16.59
C THR A 102 9.10 -32.54 -15.28
N ALA A 103 9.48 -31.67 -14.34
CA ALA A 103 9.97 -32.02 -13.01
C ALA A 103 8.84 -32.28 -11.98
N CYS A 104 7.63 -31.76 -12.20
CA CYS A 104 6.49 -31.97 -11.29
C CYS A 104 5.70 -33.25 -11.63
N ALA A 105 5.86 -33.78 -12.86
CA ALA A 105 5.16 -34.97 -13.34
C ALA A 105 5.71 -36.28 -12.76
N SER A 106 6.94 -36.28 -12.28
CA SER A 106 7.58 -37.43 -11.63
C SER A 106 7.60 -37.20 -10.13
N GLY A 107 6.53 -37.59 -9.43
CA GLY A 107 6.33 -37.42 -7.99
C GLY A 107 7.46 -37.93 -7.08
N LYS A 108 8.57 -37.18 -7.02
CA LYS A 108 9.63 -37.27 -6.04
C LYS A 108 9.91 -35.87 -5.52
N VAL A 109 9.03 -35.39 -4.65
CA VAL A 109 9.39 -34.35 -3.69
C VAL A 109 10.40 -34.99 -2.74
N VAL A 110 11.69 -34.83 -3.03
CA VAL A 110 12.73 -35.14 -2.04
C VAL A 110 12.85 -33.91 -1.15
N VAL A 111 12.16 -33.94 0.00
CA VAL A 111 12.43 -33.01 1.10
C VAL A 111 13.72 -33.49 1.77
N THR A 112 14.88 -32.97 1.36
CA THR A 112 16.07 -33.04 2.22
C THR A 112 15.94 -31.96 3.28
N ASN A 113 15.39 -32.34 4.43
CA ASN A 113 15.65 -31.66 5.68
C ASN A 113 17.09 -31.99 6.08
N GLU A 114 18.05 -31.16 5.71
CA GLU A 114 19.30 -31.10 6.47
C GLU A 114 19.07 -30.19 7.68
N LYS A 115 18.67 -30.85 8.77
CA LYS A 115 18.98 -30.40 10.12
C LYS A 115 20.48 -30.58 10.31
N ASN A 116 21.23 -29.49 10.50
CA ASN A 116 22.00 -29.18 11.72
C ASN A 116 22.87 -27.95 11.49
#